data_AF-A0A1R3JV63-F1
#
_entry.id   AF-A0A1R3JV63-F1
#
_cell.length_a   1.000
_cell.length_b   1.000
_cell.length_c   1.000
_cell.angle_alpha   90.00
_cell.angle_beta   90.00
_cell.angle_gamma   90.00
#
_symmetry.space_group_name_H-M   'P 1'
#
loop_
_entity.id
_entity.type
_entity.pdbx_description
1 polymer ?
#
loop_
_entity_poly.entity_id
_entity_poly.type
_entity_poly.pdbx_seq_one_letter_code
_entity_poly.pdbx_strand_id
1 'polypeptide(L)'
;MEGHLSSFLDLAKQLQLKFINCGEQPFSSLLKLPPLSSNQFQLKFLTCSDLFIADFTPSLKALAGLRRINLEGLRWRVFDARGQVLGRLASQISTVIQGKDKPTYAPNRDDGDMCIVINAKDLVAYFGNYMEIKDSNLVLPVNYIGHLKERSLKDQMAKDPTEVIRKAVLRMLPRNKLRDDRDRKLRIFADSEHPFGDRPLEPYVMPPRTVREMRPRARRALIRAQKKAEEQEEGGNLSKKGKRREAKTEVAA
;
A
#
# COMPACT_ATOMS: atom_id res chain seq x y z
N MET A 1 16.48 62.15 -20.46
CA MET A 1 15.39 61.47 -19.73
C MET A 1 14.87 60.42 -20.71
N GLU A 2 15.28 59.16 -20.74
CA GLU A 2 15.72 58.15 -19.78
C GLU A 2 16.68 57.21 -20.58
N GLY A 3 17.74 56.59 -20.07
CA GLY A 3 17.85 55.88 -18.81
C GLY A 3 17.59 54.38 -19.02
N HIS A 4 18.65 53.61 -19.32
CA HIS A 4 18.80 52.16 -19.08
C HIS A 4 17.74 51.18 -19.61
N LEU A 5 17.98 50.60 -20.80
CA LEU A 5 17.46 49.26 -21.16
C LEU A 5 18.54 48.42 -21.89
N SER A 6 19.77 48.45 -21.37
CA SER A 6 20.87 47.57 -21.73
C SER A 6 21.07 46.51 -20.64
N SER A 7 20.13 45.58 -20.47
CA SER A 7 20.30 44.42 -19.58
C SER A 7 19.22 43.32 -19.75
N PHE A 8 18.75 43.05 -20.97
CA PHE A 8 17.80 41.95 -21.22
C PHE A 8 18.17 41.03 -22.40
N LEU A 9 19.23 41.36 -23.14
CA LEU A 9 19.72 40.57 -24.28
C LEU A 9 20.78 39.52 -23.94
N ASP A 10 21.14 39.34 -22.66
CA ASP A 10 22.20 38.40 -22.25
C ASP A 10 21.76 37.26 -21.30
N LEU A 11 20.45 37.12 -21.04
CA LEU A 11 19.90 36.00 -20.23
C LEU A 11 19.16 34.93 -21.05
N ALA A 12 18.99 35.11 -22.36
CA ALA A 12 18.32 34.14 -23.22
C ALA A 12 19.26 33.09 -23.85
N LYS A 13 20.56 33.09 -23.48
CA LYS A 13 21.59 32.14 -23.99
C LYS A 13 22.01 31.04 -23.01
N GLN A 14 21.37 30.93 -21.85
CA GLN A 14 21.53 29.78 -20.96
C GLN A 14 20.14 29.27 -20.56
N LEU A 15 19.59 28.36 -21.36
CA LEU A 15 19.22 27.01 -20.92
C LEU A 15 18.37 26.33 -22.00
N GLN A 16 18.92 25.22 -22.47
CA GLN A 16 18.28 24.27 -23.37
C GLN A 16 17.01 23.69 -22.73
N LEU A 17 15.99 23.40 -23.54
CA LEU A 17 15.55 22.03 -23.88
C LEU A 17 14.17 22.04 -24.55
N LYS A 18 14.14 21.45 -25.76
CA LYS A 18 13.09 20.60 -26.35
C LYS A 18 11.63 21.05 -26.17
N PHE A 19 10.98 21.38 -27.29
CA PHE A 19 9.89 20.56 -27.87
C PHE A 19 9.56 21.10 -29.27
N ILE A 20 9.82 20.28 -30.30
CA ILE A 20 9.49 20.57 -31.69
C ILE A 20 8.04 20.11 -31.93
N ASN A 21 7.27 21.04 -32.49
CA ASN A 21 5.92 20.88 -33.02
C ASN A 21 5.80 19.66 -33.95
N CYS A 22 4.79 18.82 -33.72
CA CYS A 22 4.35 17.80 -34.65
C CYS A 22 3.19 18.39 -35.47
N GLY A 23 3.49 18.86 -36.68
CA GLY A 23 2.52 19.26 -37.69
C GLY A 23 2.40 18.19 -38.78
N GLU A 24 1.18 17.72 -38.96
CA GLU A 24 0.47 17.32 -40.18
C GLU A 24 1.19 17.09 -41.55
N GLN A 25 0.60 16.12 -42.29
CA GLN A 25 0.61 15.84 -43.75
C GLN A 25 1.63 14.76 -44.27
N PRO A 26 1.39 14.11 -45.45
CA PRO A 26 0.75 12.80 -45.55
C PRO A 26 1.49 11.78 -46.47
N PHE A 27 0.96 10.55 -46.49
CA PHE A 27 1.25 9.45 -47.42
C PHE A 27 1.31 9.87 -48.90
N SER A 28 2.41 9.60 -49.62
CA SER A 28 2.44 9.10 -51.02
C SER A 28 3.86 9.01 -51.58
N SER A 29 4.02 8.17 -52.61
CA SER A 29 5.20 7.88 -53.46
C SER A 29 6.18 6.82 -52.92
N LEU A 30 6.04 5.53 -53.28
CA LEU A 30 6.33 4.85 -54.55
C LEU A 30 7.79 4.95 -55.07
N LEU A 31 8.40 3.77 -55.12
CA LEU A 31 9.31 3.26 -56.16
C LEU A 31 10.65 3.99 -56.40
N LYS A 32 11.74 3.42 -55.85
CA LYS A 32 12.89 2.99 -56.67
C LYS A 32 13.80 2.01 -55.91
N LEU A 33 13.83 0.76 -56.33
CA LEU A 33 14.89 -0.21 -56.02
C LEU A 33 16.08 0.00 -56.97
N PRO A 34 17.33 -0.08 -56.51
CA PRO A 34 18.47 -0.51 -57.32
C PRO A 34 18.81 -2.00 -57.09
N PRO A 35 19.24 -2.75 -58.13
CA PRO A 35 19.52 -4.19 -58.02
C PRO A 35 21.00 -4.54 -57.72
N LEU A 36 21.16 -5.65 -56.99
CA LEU A 36 22.21 -6.70 -57.04
C LEU A 36 23.70 -6.33 -56.93
N SER A 37 24.36 -6.87 -55.89
CA SER A 37 25.55 -7.71 -56.11
C SER A 37 25.77 -8.70 -54.96
N SER A 38 25.96 -9.96 -55.35
CA SER A 38 26.28 -11.15 -54.59
C SER A 38 27.61 -11.10 -53.83
N ASN A 39 27.60 -11.35 -52.52
CA ASN A 39 28.34 -12.43 -51.85
C ASN A 39 28.52 -12.15 -50.34
N GLN A 40 28.44 -13.24 -49.57
CA GLN A 40 28.76 -13.41 -48.15
C GLN A 40 27.63 -13.14 -47.13
N PHE A 41 26.93 -14.24 -46.81
CA PHE A 41 26.65 -14.71 -45.44
C PHE A 41 27.07 -13.78 -44.30
N GLN A 42 26.10 -13.16 -43.64
CA GLN A 42 25.65 -13.58 -42.30
C GLN A 42 24.40 -12.80 -41.88
N LEU A 43 23.46 -13.56 -41.32
CA LEU A 43 22.22 -13.11 -40.72
C LEU A 43 22.49 -12.08 -39.60
N LYS A 44 21.93 -10.89 -39.73
CA LYS A 44 21.42 -10.14 -38.57
C LYS A 44 20.00 -9.71 -38.90
N PHE A 45 19.07 -10.56 -38.50
CA PHE A 45 17.73 -10.15 -38.13
C PHE A 45 17.87 -8.98 -37.15
N LEU A 46 17.58 -7.77 -37.61
CA LEU A 46 17.07 -6.73 -36.71
C LEU A 46 15.62 -7.10 -36.45
N THR A 47 15.42 -8.07 -35.54
CA THR A 47 14.12 -8.25 -34.91
C THR A 47 13.77 -6.97 -34.16
N CYS A 48 12.49 -6.65 -34.22
CA CYS A 48 11.80 -5.55 -33.57
C CYS A 48 11.82 -5.65 -32.03
N SER A 49 12.97 -5.95 -31.42
CA SER A 49 13.11 -6.27 -29.99
C SER A 49 13.76 -5.18 -29.15
N ASP A 50 14.44 -4.20 -29.76
CA ASP A 50 15.28 -3.28 -29.00
C ASP A 50 14.63 -1.90 -28.75
N LEU A 51 13.31 -1.81 -28.95
CA LEU A 51 12.51 -0.66 -28.57
C LEU A 51 11.14 -1.07 -27.99
N PHE A 52 11.13 -2.11 -27.16
CA PHE A 52 9.91 -2.45 -26.39
C PHE A 52 10.24 -3.03 -25.02
N ILE A 53 11.16 -2.40 -24.30
CA ILE A 53 11.06 -2.35 -22.83
C ILE A 53 10.40 -1.01 -22.50
N ALA A 54 9.13 -0.89 -22.89
CA ALA A 54 8.28 0.16 -22.36
C ALA A 54 7.95 -0.25 -20.93
N ASP A 55 8.44 0.54 -19.98
CA ASP A 55 8.01 0.55 -18.59
C ASP A 55 6.48 0.36 -18.53
N PHE A 56 6.07 -0.80 -18.02
CA PHE A 56 4.67 -1.17 -17.88
C PHE A 56 4.03 -0.25 -16.84
N THR A 57 3.49 0.87 -17.30
CA THR A 57 2.88 1.90 -16.45
C THR A 57 1.88 1.29 -15.44
N PRO A 58 1.94 1.66 -14.15
CA PRO A 58 0.92 1.28 -13.17
C PRO A 58 -0.48 1.87 -13.48
N SER A 59 -0.57 2.80 -14.44
CA SER A 59 -1.80 3.52 -14.80
C SER A 59 -2.85 2.64 -15.51
N LEU A 60 -2.46 1.73 -16.41
CA LEU A 60 -3.42 0.91 -17.17
C LEU A 60 -4.14 -0.11 -16.27
N LYS A 61 -3.43 -0.69 -15.29
CA LYS A 61 -4.02 -1.61 -14.31
C LYS A 61 -4.97 -0.88 -13.35
N ALA A 62 -4.72 0.40 -13.08
CA ALA A 62 -5.59 1.24 -12.25
C ALA A 62 -6.91 1.61 -12.94
N LEU A 63 -6.91 1.79 -14.27
CA LEU A 63 -8.10 2.16 -15.04
C LEU A 63 -8.91 0.95 -15.54
N ALA A 64 -8.33 -0.25 -15.54
CA ALA A 64 -8.97 -1.47 -16.04
C ALA A 64 -10.26 -1.83 -15.29
N GLY A 65 -11.38 -1.94 -16.02
CA GLY A 65 -12.67 -2.40 -15.48
C GLY A 65 -13.63 -1.30 -14.99
N LEU A 66 -13.23 -0.02 -15.06
CA LEU A 66 -14.10 1.11 -14.68
C LEU A 66 -15.19 1.41 -15.72
N ARG A 67 -15.04 0.94 -16.97
CA ARG A 67 -16.00 1.19 -18.06
C ARG A 67 -17.43 0.69 -17.78
N ARG A 68 -17.60 -0.21 -16.81
CA ARG A 68 -18.90 -0.81 -16.46
C ARG A 68 -19.63 -0.09 -15.32
N ILE A 69 -19.04 0.94 -14.70
CA ILE A 69 -19.57 1.59 -13.50
C ILE A 69 -19.84 3.06 -13.78
N ASN A 70 -20.95 3.58 -13.24
CA ASN A 70 -21.25 5.00 -13.22
C ASN A 70 -20.33 5.69 -12.21
N LEU A 71 -19.42 6.52 -12.70
CA LEU A 71 -18.42 7.24 -11.89
C LEU A 71 -18.90 8.63 -11.43
N GLU A 72 -20.04 9.07 -11.96
CA GLU A 72 -20.58 10.41 -11.73
C GLU A 72 -21.19 10.50 -10.33
N GLY A 73 -20.80 11.53 -9.57
CA GLY A 73 -21.33 11.80 -8.22
C GLY A 73 -20.77 10.94 -7.09
N LEU A 74 -19.81 10.04 -7.35
CA LEU A 74 -19.14 9.25 -6.30
C LEU A 74 -17.99 10.04 -5.68
N ARG A 75 -17.81 9.92 -4.35
CA ARG A 75 -16.65 10.49 -3.65
C ARG A 75 -15.48 9.53 -3.79
N TRP A 76 -14.28 10.10 -3.82
CA TRP A 76 -13.03 9.36 -3.96
C TRP A 76 -12.31 9.42 -2.62
N ARG A 77 -12.13 8.27 -1.97
CA ARG A 77 -11.50 8.19 -0.65
C ARG A 77 -10.15 7.53 -0.70
N VAL A 78 -9.17 8.14 -0.05
CA VAL A 78 -7.81 7.61 0.09
C VAL A 78 -7.63 7.02 1.47
N PHE A 79 -7.20 5.78 1.53
CA PHE A 79 -6.87 5.04 2.74
C PHE A 79 -5.37 4.80 2.79
N ASP A 80 -4.70 5.34 3.81
CA ASP A 80 -3.33 4.96 4.11
C ASP A 80 -3.29 3.67 4.92
N ALA A 81 -2.54 2.71 4.41
CA ALA A 81 -2.42 1.38 4.98
C ALA A 81 -1.25 1.24 5.97
N ARG A 82 -0.38 2.26 6.06
CA ARG A 82 0.79 2.25 6.96
C ARG A 82 0.42 2.01 8.42
N GLY A 83 1.03 1.00 9.03
CA GLY A 83 0.83 0.71 10.46
C GLY A 83 -0.57 0.17 10.82
N GLN A 84 -1.45 -0.05 9.83
CA GLN A 84 -2.82 -0.50 10.06
C GLN A 84 -2.93 -2.02 10.02
N VAL A 85 -3.88 -2.55 10.80
CA VAL A 85 -4.19 -3.99 10.80
C VAL A 85 -5.07 -4.34 9.61
N LEU A 86 -4.66 -5.36 8.83
CA LEU A 86 -5.37 -5.82 7.63
C LEU A 86 -6.88 -5.98 7.84
N GLY A 87 -7.30 -6.72 8.86
CA GLY A 87 -8.72 -6.98 9.12
C GLY A 87 -9.54 -5.72 9.47
N ARG A 88 -8.92 -4.78 10.19
CA ARG A 88 -9.58 -3.52 10.58
C ARG A 88 -9.73 -2.59 9.38
N LEU A 89 -8.66 -2.45 8.62
CA LEU A 89 -8.64 -1.69 7.38
C LEU A 89 -9.66 -2.27 6.39
N ALA A 90 -9.66 -3.59 6.18
CA ALA A 90 -10.61 -4.24 5.28
C ALA A 90 -12.08 -4.05 5.71
N SER A 91 -12.37 -4.11 7.01
CA SER A 91 -13.71 -3.84 7.54
C SER A 91 -14.18 -2.43 7.18
N GLN A 92 -13.35 -1.40 7.41
CA GLN A 92 -13.71 -0.01 7.12
C GLN A 92 -13.83 0.24 5.61
N ILE A 93 -12.95 -0.35 4.80
CA ILE A 93 -13.06 -0.28 3.35
C ILE A 93 -14.39 -0.89 2.89
N SER A 94 -14.76 -2.06 3.42
CA SER A 94 -16.01 -2.73 3.06
C SER A 94 -17.27 -1.94 3.41
N THR A 95 -17.25 -1.14 4.48
CA THR A 95 -18.40 -0.29 4.86
C THR A 95 -18.55 0.88 3.90
N VAL A 96 -17.42 1.50 3.52
CA VAL A 96 -17.40 2.64 2.57
C VAL A 96 -17.74 2.19 1.15
N ILE A 97 -17.22 1.06 0.69
CA ILE A 97 -17.59 0.48 -0.62
C ILE A 97 -19.07 0.10 -0.69
N GLN A 98 -19.69 -0.27 0.44
CA GLN A 98 -21.13 -0.51 0.48
C GLN A 98 -21.95 0.79 0.54
N GLY A 99 -21.34 1.93 0.86
CA GLY A 99 -22.02 3.21 1.06
C GLY A 99 -22.78 3.32 2.38
N LYS A 100 -22.49 2.43 3.36
CA LYS A 100 -23.18 2.40 4.67
C LYS A 100 -22.90 3.62 5.55
N ASP A 101 -21.86 4.35 5.21
CA ASP A 101 -21.46 5.59 5.85
C ASP A 101 -22.34 6.78 5.44
N LYS A 102 -23.09 6.66 4.33
CA LYS A 102 -24.04 7.68 3.88
C LYS A 102 -25.45 7.36 4.40
N PRO A 103 -26.24 8.37 4.81
CA PRO A 103 -27.62 8.16 5.25
C PRO A 103 -28.54 7.68 4.12
N THR A 104 -28.15 7.90 2.85
CA THR A 104 -28.88 7.46 1.65
C THR A 104 -28.72 5.97 1.34
N TYR A 105 -28.12 5.18 2.25
CA TYR A 105 -27.83 3.77 2.00
C TYR A 105 -29.11 2.95 1.74
N ALA A 106 -29.18 2.36 0.55
CA ALA A 106 -30.19 1.39 0.17
C ALA A 106 -29.52 0.04 -0.17
N PRO A 107 -29.98 -1.10 0.39
CA PRO A 107 -29.29 -2.39 0.24
C PRO A 107 -29.36 -2.96 -1.19
N ASN A 108 -30.37 -2.57 -1.97
CA ASN A 108 -30.60 -2.98 -3.35
C ASN A 108 -29.81 -2.16 -4.39
N ARG A 109 -29.27 -1.00 -4.01
CA ARG A 109 -28.55 -0.07 -4.87
C ARG A 109 -27.06 -0.05 -4.50
N ASP A 110 -26.21 0.35 -5.45
CA ASP A 110 -24.77 0.47 -5.24
C ASP A 110 -24.31 1.93 -5.29
N ASP A 111 -24.57 2.67 -4.20
CA ASP A 111 -24.19 4.09 -4.05
C ASP A 111 -22.87 4.28 -3.26
N GLY A 112 -22.09 3.21 -3.14
CA GLY A 112 -20.81 3.22 -2.44
C GLY A 112 -19.73 4.01 -3.16
N ASP A 113 -18.81 4.56 -2.36
CA ASP A 113 -17.71 5.42 -2.82
C ASP A 113 -16.53 4.63 -3.40
N MET A 114 -15.69 5.31 -4.18
CA MET A 114 -14.46 4.72 -4.69
C MET A 114 -13.37 4.77 -3.62
N CYS A 115 -12.71 3.65 -3.39
CA CYS A 115 -11.69 3.53 -2.36
C CYS A 115 -10.33 3.26 -3.01
N ILE A 116 -9.36 4.12 -2.71
CA ILE A 116 -7.97 3.97 -3.10
C ILE A 116 -7.17 3.66 -1.85
N VAL A 117 -6.46 2.53 -1.84
CA VAL A 117 -5.56 2.13 -0.77
C VAL A 117 -4.13 2.33 -1.25
N ILE A 118 -3.33 3.04 -0.46
CA ILE A 118 -1.89 3.27 -0.71
C ILE A 118 -1.04 2.51 0.30
N ASN A 119 0.24 2.30 -0.01
CA ASN A 119 1.22 1.66 0.89
C ASN A 119 0.83 0.24 1.35
N ALA A 120 0.33 -0.60 0.43
CA ALA A 120 -0.05 -1.98 0.78
C ALA A 120 1.12 -2.83 1.35
N LYS A 121 2.38 -2.45 1.08
CA LYS A 121 3.58 -3.13 1.60
C LYS A 121 3.77 -2.92 3.12
N ASP A 122 3.44 -1.74 3.62
CA ASP A 122 3.68 -1.32 5.02
C ASP A 122 2.53 -1.71 5.96
N LEU A 123 1.63 -2.54 5.47
CA LEU A 123 0.51 -3.04 6.24
C LEU A 123 0.98 -3.96 7.35
N VAL A 124 0.49 -3.69 8.56
CA VAL A 124 0.62 -4.63 9.67
C VAL A 124 -0.39 -5.73 9.40
N ALA A 125 0.06 -6.82 8.80
CA ALA A 125 -0.82 -7.94 8.49
C ALA A 125 -1.54 -8.41 9.77
N TYR A 126 -0.80 -8.59 10.88
CA TYR A 126 -1.33 -9.10 12.15
C TYR A 126 -0.50 -8.63 13.37
N PHE A 127 -1.12 -8.60 14.55
CA PHE A 127 -0.41 -8.48 15.83
C PHE A 127 -0.02 -9.89 16.33
N GLY A 128 1.28 -10.21 16.46
CA GLY A 128 1.82 -11.46 17.03
C GLY A 128 2.56 -12.40 16.04
N ASN A 129 2.89 -13.62 16.47
CA ASN A 129 3.66 -14.63 15.69
C ASN A 129 2.84 -15.35 14.59
N TYR A 130 1.71 -14.79 14.17
CA TYR A 130 0.77 -15.43 13.23
C TYR A 130 1.28 -15.52 11.79
N MET A 131 2.38 -14.84 11.45
CA MET A 131 3.03 -14.96 10.13
C MET A 131 3.56 -16.38 9.87
N GLU A 132 3.77 -17.17 10.93
CA GLU A 132 4.33 -18.54 10.86
C GLU A 132 3.28 -19.63 11.07
N ILE A 133 2.07 -19.27 11.49
CA ILE A 133 1.03 -20.24 11.82
C ILE A 133 0.41 -20.78 10.52
N LYS A 134 0.51 -22.11 10.35
CA LYS A 134 0.07 -22.89 9.17
C LYS A 134 -1.39 -22.62 8.75
N ASP A 135 -2.25 -22.21 9.68
CA ASP A 135 -3.66 -21.88 9.41
C ASP A 135 -3.86 -20.60 8.57
N SER A 136 -2.80 -19.82 8.34
CA SER A 136 -2.80 -18.64 7.48
C SER A 136 -2.61 -18.94 5.98
N ASN A 137 -2.55 -20.23 5.61
CA ASN A 137 -2.38 -20.62 4.22
C ASN A 137 -3.56 -20.17 3.37
N LEU A 138 -3.27 -19.39 2.32
CA LEU A 138 -4.22 -19.13 1.26
C LEU A 138 -4.32 -20.41 0.43
N VAL A 139 -5.39 -21.17 0.68
CA VAL A 139 -5.74 -22.34 -0.12
C VAL A 139 -6.42 -21.88 -1.40
N LEU A 140 -5.81 -22.20 -2.55
CA LEU A 140 -6.46 -22.12 -3.85
C LEU A 140 -6.87 -23.53 -4.26
N PRO A 141 -8.16 -23.90 -4.11
CA PRO A 141 -8.62 -25.17 -4.62
C PRO A 141 -8.54 -25.16 -6.14
N VAL A 142 -7.94 -26.19 -6.70
CA VAL A 142 -8.01 -26.49 -8.13
C VAL A 142 -9.08 -27.57 -8.31
N ASN A 143 -9.86 -27.52 -9.39
CA ASN A 143 -10.95 -28.48 -9.65
C ASN A 143 -10.48 -29.91 -9.99
N TYR A 144 -9.21 -30.23 -9.74
CA TYR A 144 -8.62 -31.55 -9.95
C TYR A 144 -8.30 -32.18 -8.60
N ILE A 145 -8.67 -33.44 -8.43
CA ILE A 145 -8.44 -34.23 -7.22
C ILE A 145 -6.92 -34.32 -6.96
N GLY A 146 -6.48 -34.06 -5.72
CA GLY A 146 -5.07 -34.18 -5.31
C GLY A 146 -4.19 -32.94 -5.53
N HIS A 147 -4.69 -31.88 -6.17
CA HIS A 147 -3.91 -30.67 -6.45
C HIS A 147 -4.31 -29.49 -5.55
N LEU A 148 -4.03 -29.60 -4.26
CA LEU A 148 -4.20 -28.49 -3.32
C LEU A 148 -3.01 -27.53 -3.41
N LYS A 149 -3.26 -26.28 -3.85
CA LYS A 149 -2.23 -25.24 -3.86
C LYS A 149 -2.36 -24.39 -2.61
N GLU A 150 -1.44 -24.59 -1.67
CA GLU A 150 -1.32 -23.77 -0.47
C GLU A 150 -0.20 -22.75 -0.65
N ARG A 151 -0.43 -21.52 -0.21
CA ARG A 151 0.60 -20.48 -0.13
C ARG A 151 0.56 -19.85 1.25
N SER A 152 1.72 -19.71 1.88
CA SER A 152 1.80 -18.98 3.14
C SER A 152 1.51 -17.50 2.89
N LEU A 153 1.01 -16.81 3.92
CA LEU A 153 0.77 -15.38 3.84
C LEU A 153 2.05 -14.59 3.56
N LYS A 154 3.18 -15.03 4.14
CA LYS A 154 4.50 -14.42 3.93
C LYS A 154 4.90 -14.46 2.46
N ASP A 155 4.74 -15.62 1.81
CA ASP A 155 5.03 -15.77 0.38
C ASP A 155 4.09 -14.91 -0.47
N GLN A 156 2.82 -14.83 -0.09
CA GLN A 156 1.84 -14.02 -0.80
C GLN A 156 2.13 -12.52 -0.68
N MET A 157 2.57 -12.05 0.49
CA MET A 157 2.99 -10.65 0.69
C MET A 157 4.26 -10.30 -0.07
N ALA A 158 5.23 -11.24 -0.15
CA ALA A 158 6.44 -11.06 -0.93
C ALA A 158 6.16 -11.01 -2.44
N LYS A 159 5.17 -11.78 -2.91
CA LYS A 159 4.79 -11.82 -4.31
C LYS A 159 3.91 -10.63 -4.71
N ASP A 160 2.73 -10.52 -4.09
CA ASP A 160 1.69 -9.55 -4.47
C ASP A 160 0.89 -9.11 -3.22
N PRO A 161 1.33 -8.06 -2.50
CA PRO A 161 0.65 -7.59 -1.28
C PRO A 161 -0.76 -7.05 -1.59
N THR A 162 -0.95 -6.51 -2.79
CA THR A 162 -2.24 -6.00 -3.30
C THR A 162 -3.35 -7.06 -3.29
N GLU A 163 -3.01 -8.31 -3.62
CA GLU A 163 -4.00 -9.41 -3.65
C GLU A 163 -4.49 -9.78 -2.26
N VAL A 164 -3.63 -9.66 -1.23
CA VAL A 164 -3.99 -10.00 0.15
C VAL A 164 -5.13 -9.12 0.63
N ILE A 165 -5.01 -7.81 0.43
CA ILE A 165 -6.04 -6.83 0.79
C ILE A 165 -7.29 -7.04 -0.05
N ARG A 166 -7.15 -7.22 -1.36
CA ARG A 166 -8.31 -7.43 -2.24
C ARG A 166 -9.10 -8.66 -1.82
N LYS A 167 -8.44 -9.78 -1.57
CA LYS A 167 -9.10 -11.02 -1.11
C LYS A 167 -9.76 -10.83 0.26
N ALA A 168 -9.12 -10.09 1.18
CA ALA A 168 -9.70 -9.78 2.48
C ALA A 168 -10.99 -8.97 2.36
N VAL A 169 -10.97 -7.86 1.60
CA VAL A 169 -12.15 -7.01 1.38
C VAL A 169 -13.25 -7.78 0.63
N LEU A 170 -12.89 -8.50 -0.43
CA LEU A 170 -13.84 -9.30 -1.20
C LEU A 170 -14.57 -10.31 -0.29
N ARG A 171 -13.88 -10.93 0.67
CA ARG A 171 -14.47 -11.86 1.65
C ARG A 171 -15.34 -11.17 2.71
N MET A 172 -15.20 -9.86 2.93
CA MET A 172 -16.06 -9.07 3.83
C MET A 172 -17.34 -8.54 3.15
N LEU A 173 -17.35 -8.47 1.81
CA LEU A 173 -18.54 -8.05 1.05
C LEU A 173 -19.62 -9.15 1.04
N PRO A 174 -20.92 -8.78 1.03
CA PRO A 174 -22.01 -9.74 0.93
C PRO A 174 -21.93 -10.51 -0.39
N ARG A 175 -22.21 -11.82 -0.37
CA ARG A 175 -22.20 -12.69 -1.55
C ARG A 175 -23.47 -12.47 -2.39
N ASN A 176 -23.46 -11.45 -3.22
CA ASN A 176 -24.54 -11.12 -4.16
C ASN A 176 -23.97 -10.72 -5.53
N LYS A 177 -24.85 -10.46 -6.52
CA LYS A 177 -24.44 -10.02 -7.86
C LYS A 177 -23.72 -8.66 -7.85
N LEU A 178 -24.06 -7.78 -6.91
CA LEU A 178 -23.43 -6.47 -6.72
C LEU A 178 -22.01 -6.54 -6.15
N ARG A 179 -21.57 -7.70 -5.66
CA ARG A 179 -20.26 -7.87 -5.04
C ARG A 179 -19.12 -7.56 -6.00
N ASP A 180 -19.24 -8.00 -7.24
CA ASP A 180 -18.20 -7.81 -8.25
C ASP A 180 -18.13 -6.35 -8.71
N ASP A 181 -19.27 -5.67 -8.79
CA ASP A 181 -19.33 -4.25 -9.13
C ASP A 181 -18.74 -3.38 -8.00
N ARG A 182 -19.00 -3.76 -6.74
CA ARG A 182 -18.37 -3.16 -5.55
C ARG A 182 -16.86 -3.40 -5.49
N ASP A 183 -16.39 -4.61 -5.79
CA ASP A 183 -14.95 -4.92 -5.82
C ASP A 183 -14.20 -4.10 -6.89
N ARG A 184 -14.86 -3.83 -8.03
CA ARG A 184 -14.27 -2.96 -9.07
C ARG A 184 -14.04 -1.52 -8.63
N LYS A 185 -14.77 -1.02 -7.61
CA LYS A 185 -14.55 0.30 -6.99
C LYS A 185 -13.33 0.35 -6.06
N LEU A 186 -12.70 -0.80 -5.77
CA LEU A 186 -11.48 -0.86 -4.97
C LEU A 186 -10.23 -0.78 -5.85
N ARG A 187 -9.35 0.15 -5.51
CA ARG A 187 -8.01 0.28 -6.10
C ARG A 187 -6.96 0.27 -5.01
N ILE A 188 -5.88 -0.45 -5.28
CA ILE A 188 -4.87 -0.77 -4.27
C ILE A 188 -3.52 -0.62 -4.95
N PHE A 189 -2.66 0.17 -4.34
CA PHE A 189 -1.30 0.42 -4.78
C PHE A 189 -0.33 -0.08 -3.72
N ALA A 190 0.75 -0.72 -4.18
CA ALA A 190 1.80 -1.21 -3.30
C ALA A 190 2.62 -0.06 -2.72
N ASP A 191 2.78 0.99 -3.53
CA ASP A 191 3.54 2.20 -3.22
C ASP A 191 2.61 3.34 -2.78
N SER A 192 3.20 4.49 -2.46
CA SER A 192 2.48 5.70 -2.05
C SER A 192 1.85 6.46 -3.22
N GLU A 193 2.29 6.19 -4.45
CA GLU A 193 1.87 6.93 -5.63
C GLU A 193 0.59 6.35 -6.23
N HIS A 194 -0.32 7.23 -6.63
CA HIS A 194 -1.56 6.86 -7.31
C HIS A 194 -1.78 7.73 -8.56
N PRO A 195 -2.32 7.17 -9.67
CA PRO A 195 -2.53 7.91 -10.92
C PRO A 195 -3.79 8.80 -10.92
N PHE A 196 -4.52 8.89 -9.81
CA PHE A 196 -5.83 9.56 -9.75
C PHE A 196 -5.79 11.04 -9.34
N GLY A 197 -4.72 11.76 -9.65
CA GLY A 197 -4.52 13.15 -9.23
C GLY A 197 -5.57 14.15 -9.77
N ASP A 198 -6.25 13.81 -10.87
CA ASP A 198 -7.18 14.72 -11.56
C ASP A 198 -8.54 14.88 -10.84
N ARG A 199 -8.82 14.04 -9.84
CA ARG A 199 -10.12 13.98 -9.16
C ARG A 199 -10.03 14.58 -7.75
N PRO A 200 -11.15 15.04 -7.15
CA PRO A 200 -11.13 15.48 -5.76
C PRO A 200 -10.98 14.27 -4.82
N LEU A 201 -9.81 14.10 -4.20
CA LEU A 201 -9.54 13.03 -3.23
C LEU A 201 -9.80 13.50 -1.80
N GLU A 202 -10.59 12.73 -1.07
CA GLU A 202 -10.82 12.92 0.36
C GLU A 202 -10.00 11.89 1.15
N PRO A 203 -9.03 12.31 1.98
CA PRO A 203 -8.32 11.38 2.84
C PRO A 203 -9.27 10.83 3.91
N TYR A 204 -9.32 9.50 4.05
CA TYR A 204 -10.12 8.83 5.07
C TYR A 204 -9.30 8.63 6.33
N VAL A 205 -9.80 9.17 7.44
CA VAL A 205 -9.22 8.96 8.76
C VAL A 205 -9.93 7.80 9.45
N MET A 206 -9.16 6.83 9.93
CA MET A 206 -9.67 5.71 10.71
C MET A 206 -10.31 6.24 12.01
N PRO A 207 -11.50 5.78 12.43
CA PRO A 207 -12.10 6.21 13.68
C PRO A 207 -11.17 5.93 14.88
N PRO A 208 -11.03 6.87 15.83
CA PRO A 208 -10.13 6.72 16.97
C PRO A 208 -10.54 5.53 17.83
N ARG A 209 -9.56 4.75 18.27
CA ARG A 209 -9.80 3.53 19.05
C ARG A 209 -9.49 3.78 20.53
N THR A 210 -10.43 3.42 21.40
CA THR A 210 -10.13 3.16 22.81
C THR A 210 -9.38 1.82 22.90
N VAL A 211 -8.06 1.88 23.10
CA VAL A 211 -7.26 0.69 23.33
C VAL A 211 -7.67 0.12 24.69
N ARG A 212 -8.18 -1.13 24.73
CA ARG A 212 -8.30 -1.85 25.99
C ARG A 212 -6.90 -1.96 26.59
N GLU A 213 -6.72 -1.43 27.80
CA GLU A 213 -5.48 -1.54 28.55
C GLU A 213 -4.97 -2.99 28.62
N MET A 214 -3.70 -3.12 29.00
CA MET A 214 -3.02 -4.37 29.31
C MET A 214 -3.94 -5.43 29.91
N ARG A 215 -3.86 -6.66 29.38
CA ARG A 215 -4.61 -7.81 29.88
C ARG A 215 -4.38 -7.91 31.41
N PRO A 216 -5.43 -8.13 32.23
CA PRO A 216 -5.32 -8.05 33.69
C PRO A 216 -4.17 -8.88 34.29
N ARG A 217 -3.80 -10.00 33.66
CA ARG A 217 -2.65 -10.83 34.06
C ARG A 217 -1.30 -10.16 33.83
N ALA A 218 -1.09 -9.48 32.70
CA ALA A 218 0.17 -8.77 32.40
C ALA A 218 0.35 -7.56 33.33
N ARG A 219 -0.73 -6.80 33.57
CA ARG A 219 -0.72 -5.69 34.54
C ARG A 219 -0.40 -6.19 35.96
N ARG A 220 -1.03 -7.28 36.40
CA ARG A 220 -0.73 -7.92 37.70
C ARG A 220 0.71 -8.44 37.79
N ALA A 221 1.27 -8.99 36.70
CA ALA A 221 2.65 -9.47 36.68
C ALA A 221 3.66 -8.32 36.81
N LEU A 222 3.44 -7.19 36.12
CA LEU A 222 4.28 -5.99 36.28
C LEU A 222 4.21 -5.43 37.70
N ILE A 223 3.01 -5.31 38.27
CA ILE A 223 2.84 -4.84 39.66
C ILE A 223 3.58 -5.75 40.64
N ARG A 224 3.51 -7.08 40.44
CA ARG A 224 4.26 -8.05 41.26
C ARG A 224 5.76 -7.93 41.07
N ALA A 225 6.22 -7.69 39.84
CA ALA A 225 7.65 -7.52 39.55
C ALA A 225 8.20 -6.22 40.14
N GLN A 226 7.45 -5.12 40.04
CA GLN A 226 7.77 -3.83 40.66
C GLN A 226 7.85 -3.98 42.18
N LYS A 227 6.82 -4.57 42.80
CA LYS A 227 6.81 -4.79 44.25
C LYS A 227 7.97 -5.68 44.72
N LYS A 228 8.31 -6.72 43.97
CA LYS A 228 9.48 -7.58 44.26
C LYS A 228 10.82 -6.84 44.11
N ALA A 229 10.94 -5.93 43.15
CA ALA A 229 12.14 -5.11 42.99
C ALA A 229 12.29 -4.11 44.15
N GLU A 230 11.19 -3.46 44.55
CA GLU A 230 11.14 -2.56 45.72
C GLU A 230 11.56 -3.28 47.01
N GLU A 231 11.02 -4.48 47.26
CA GLU A 231 11.38 -5.30 48.44
C GLU A 231 12.88 -5.69 48.45
N GLN A 232 13.48 -5.92 47.28
CA GLN A 232 14.91 -6.23 47.15
C GLN A 232 15.81 -5.00 47.39
N GLU A 233 15.40 -3.82 46.94
CA GLU A 233 16.09 -2.56 47.21
C GLU A 233 16.01 -2.17 48.69
N GLU A 234 14.85 -2.35 49.33
CA GLU A 234 14.67 -2.13 50.76
C GLU A 234 15.48 -3.11 51.62
N GLY A 235 15.48 -4.40 51.28
CA GLY A 235 16.31 -5.42 51.94
C GLY A 235 17.82 -5.16 51.80
N GLY A 236 18.26 -4.70 50.62
CA GLY A 236 19.64 -4.28 50.40
C GLY A 236 20.04 -3.03 51.19
N ASN A 237 19.12 -2.07 51.33
CA ASN A 237 19.33 -0.87 52.12
C ASN A 237 19.36 -1.14 53.64
N LEU A 238 18.52 -2.05 54.14
CA LEU A 238 18.53 -2.49 55.55
C LEU A 238 19.84 -3.23 55.89
N SER A 239 20.31 -4.10 55.01
CA SER A 239 21.60 -4.80 55.12
C SER A 239 22.80 -3.83 55.15
N LYS A 240 22.84 -2.83 54.25
CA LYS A 240 23.87 -1.78 54.27
C LYS A 240 23.82 -0.91 55.52
N LYS A 241 22.62 -0.61 56.04
CA LYS A 241 22.43 0.22 57.25
C LYS A 241 22.84 -0.52 58.53
N GLY A 242 22.68 -1.85 58.57
CA GLY A 242 23.19 -2.72 59.65
C GLY A 242 24.71 -2.74 59.72
N LYS A 243 25.39 -3.08 58.61
CA LYS A 243 26.87 -3.09 58.54
C LYS A 243 27.51 -1.74 58.86
N ARG A 244 26.87 -0.63 58.45
CA ARG A 244 27.36 0.74 58.75
C ARG A 244 27.15 1.15 60.21
N ARG A 245 26.24 0.50 60.94
CA ARG A 245 26.05 0.67 62.39
C ARG A 245 27.06 -0.15 63.17
N GLU A 246 27.24 -1.42 62.83
CA GLU A 246 28.24 -2.32 63.44
C GLU A 246 29.66 -1.76 63.32
N ALA A 247 30.07 -1.34 62.12
CA ALA A 247 31.39 -0.72 61.90
C ALA A 247 31.57 0.63 62.64
N LYS A 248 30.49 1.29 63.07
CA LYS A 248 30.56 2.54 63.85
C LYS A 248 30.71 2.27 65.34
N THR A 249 30.17 1.15 65.84
CA THR A 249 30.36 0.67 67.22
C THR A 249 31.76 0.08 67.44
N GLU A 250 32.34 -0.59 66.44
CA GLU A 250 33.70 -1.16 66.52
C GLU A 250 34.81 -0.11 66.49
N VAL A 251 34.56 1.07 65.89
CA VAL A 251 35.53 2.19 65.85
C VAL A 251 35.42 3.10 67.09
N ALA A 252 34.39 2.91 67.92
CA ALA A 252 34.11 3.73 69.10
C ALA A 252 34.45 3.04 70.44
N ALA A 253 34.98 1.81 70.40
CA ALA A 253 35.49 1.05 71.55
C ALA A 253 37.02 1.01 71.51
#